data_AF-A0A958IH47-F1
#
_entry.id   AF-A0A958IH47-F1
#
_cell.length_a   1.000
_cell.length_b   1.000
_cell.length_c   1.000
_cell.angle_alpha   90.00
_cell.angle_beta   90.00
_cell.angle_gamma   90.00
#
_symmetry.space_group_name_H-M   'P 1'
#
loop_
_entity.id
_entity.type
_entity.pdbx_description
1 polymer ?
#
loop_
_entity_poly.entity_id
_entity_poly.type
_entity_poly.pdbx_seq_one_letter_code
_entity_poly.pdbx_strand_id
1 'polypeptide(L)'
;MRIDSINNEFKSLISDPEKYNTMILNLSDISDESLQSQIIRQIRAKILAGELTSHSSLPSIRQLAKEQRISVITVQRAYENLMQQNLIHSRRGKGFFVSDLQRNKKKDMAFEHLKENLQKPLESALAEGLDAEDIMQTFLKVLEEIKK
;
A
#
# COMPACT_ATOMS: atom_id res chain seq x y z
N MET A 1 -37.05 5.26 -27.54
CA MET A 1 -36.69 3.90 -27.10
C MET A 1 -35.17 3.69 -26.99
N ARG A 2 -34.40 4.66 -26.45
CA ARG A 2 -32.92 4.54 -26.29
C ARG A 2 -32.33 5.17 -25.01
N ILE A 3 -33.14 5.86 -24.19
CA ILE A 3 -32.66 6.55 -22.98
C ILE A 3 -32.86 5.67 -21.73
N ASP A 4 -33.90 4.82 -21.72
CA ASP A 4 -34.20 3.94 -20.58
C ASP A 4 -33.18 2.81 -20.38
N SER A 5 -32.55 2.35 -21.47
CA SER A 5 -31.49 1.34 -21.40
C SER A 5 -30.19 1.89 -20.78
N ILE A 6 -29.82 3.14 -21.09
CA ILE A 6 -28.64 3.79 -20.51
C ILE A 6 -28.87 4.06 -19.01
N ASN A 7 -30.08 4.52 -18.64
CA ASN A 7 -30.41 4.79 -17.24
C ASN A 7 -30.47 3.53 -16.38
N ASN A 8 -30.87 2.38 -16.92
CA ASN A 8 -30.84 1.11 -16.18
C ASN A 8 -29.41 0.55 -16.03
N GLU A 9 -28.54 0.74 -17.03
CA GLU A 9 -27.12 0.40 -16.93
C GLU A 9 -26.43 1.28 -15.86
N PHE A 10 -26.73 2.58 -15.85
CA PHE A 10 -26.23 3.55 -14.88
C PHE A 10 -26.78 3.31 -13.46
N LYS A 11 -28.06 2.93 -13.32
CA LYS A 11 -28.62 2.47 -12.04
C LYS A 11 -27.95 1.19 -11.55
N SER A 12 -27.60 0.26 -12.44
CA SER A 12 -26.88 -0.97 -12.07
C SER A 12 -25.43 -0.71 -11.62
N LEU A 13 -24.82 0.38 -12.10
CA LEU A 13 -23.48 0.85 -11.71
C LEU A 13 -23.46 1.53 -10.33
N ILE A 14 -24.55 2.16 -9.92
CA ILE A 14 -24.67 2.87 -8.63
C ILE A 14 -25.26 1.98 -7.51
N SER A 15 -26.01 0.92 -7.85
CA SER A 15 -26.76 0.12 -6.88
C SER A 15 -25.97 -0.99 -6.19
N ASP A 16 -24.72 -1.22 -6.57
CA ASP A 16 -23.93 -2.36 -6.09
C ASP A 16 -22.55 -1.89 -5.60
N PRO A 17 -22.43 -1.42 -4.33
CA PRO A 17 -21.20 -0.86 -3.79
C PRO A 17 -20.03 -1.86 -3.72
N GLU A 18 -20.28 -3.16 -3.94
CA GLU A 18 -19.22 -4.17 -4.07
C GLU A 18 -18.65 -4.28 -5.50
N LYS A 19 -19.32 -3.72 -6.51
CA LYS A 19 -19.03 -4.04 -7.92
C LYS A 19 -17.78 -3.34 -8.50
N TYR A 20 -17.31 -2.25 -7.89
CA TYR A 20 -16.04 -1.61 -8.25
C TYR A 20 -15.34 -1.00 -7.03
N ASN A 21 -14.84 -1.85 -6.14
CA ASN A 21 -13.81 -1.43 -5.17
C ASN A 21 -12.45 -1.34 -5.91
N THR A 22 -12.34 -0.41 -6.87
CA THR A 22 -11.17 -0.31 -7.74
C THR A 22 -10.00 0.27 -6.96
N MET A 23 -9.02 -0.58 -6.64
CA MET A 23 -7.78 -0.15 -6.02
C MET A 23 -6.82 0.31 -7.11
N ILE A 24 -6.64 1.62 -7.23
CA ILE A 24 -5.66 2.21 -8.14
C ILE A 24 -4.29 2.20 -7.45
N LEU A 25 -3.36 1.44 -8.02
CA LEU A 25 -1.94 1.45 -7.69
C LEU A 25 -1.16 2.04 -8.87
N ASN A 26 -0.13 2.83 -8.58
CA ASN A 26 0.79 3.35 -9.60
C ASN A 26 2.00 2.41 -9.68
N LEU A 27 1.93 1.40 -10.55
CA LEU A 27 2.95 0.36 -10.68
C LEU A 27 3.81 0.60 -11.93
N SER A 28 5.12 0.36 -11.82
CA SER A 28 6.09 0.50 -12.91
C SER A 28 6.98 -0.73 -13.00
N ASP A 29 7.06 -1.36 -14.17
CA ASP A 29 7.98 -2.47 -14.43
C ASP A 29 9.44 -2.02 -14.65
N ILE A 30 9.67 -0.71 -14.76
CA ILE A 30 10.97 -0.11 -15.09
C ILE A 30 11.67 0.45 -13.83
N SER A 31 11.09 0.29 -12.64
CA SER A 31 11.73 0.73 -11.40
C SER A 31 12.69 -0.32 -10.86
N ASP A 32 13.67 0.11 -10.07
CA ASP A 32 14.57 -0.77 -9.30
C ASP A 32 13.82 -1.60 -8.24
N GLU A 33 12.60 -1.19 -7.88
CA GLU A 33 11.72 -1.89 -6.95
C GLU A 33 10.87 -2.95 -7.69
N SER A 34 10.82 -4.19 -7.17
CA SER A 34 9.95 -5.23 -7.75
C SER A 34 8.46 -4.84 -7.67
N LEU A 35 7.64 -5.28 -8.63
CA LEU A 35 6.18 -5.08 -8.60
C LEU A 35 5.55 -5.53 -7.27
N GLN A 36 6.04 -6.65 -6.71
CA GLN A 36 5.59 -7.14 -5.41
C GLN A 36 5.83 -6.10 -4.32
N SER A 37 7.04 -5.55 -4.24
CA SER A 37 7.43 -4.54 -3.26
C SER A 37 6.62 -3.25 -3.44
N GLN A 38 6.39 -2.82 -4.68
CA GLN A 38 5.56 -1.64 -4.98
C GLN A 38 4.12 -1.80 -4.48
N ILE A 39 3.51 -2.97 -4.67
CA ILE A 39 2.15 -3.28 -4.17
C ILE A 39 2.13 -3.21 -2.64
N ILE A 40 3.10 -3.85 -1.98
CA ILE A 40 3.21 -3.86 -0.52
C ILE A 40 3.31 -2.41 -0.02
N ARG A 41 4.24 -1.63 -0.57
CA ARG A 41 4.50 -0.25 -0.18
C ARG A 41 3.26 0.63 -0.31
N GLN A 42 2.56 0.57 -1.44
CA GLN A 42 1.39 1.41 -1.69
C GLN A 42 0.18 1.03 -0.83
N ILE A 43 -0.13 -0.26 -0.70
CA ILE A 43 -1.24 -0.70 0.15
C ILE A 43 -0.96 -0.37 1.62
N ARG A 44 0.28 -0.62 2.07
CA ARG A 44 0.72 -0.25 3.42
C ARG A 44 0.56 1.26 3.67
N ALA A 45 1.00 2.10 2.74
CA ALA A 45 0.86 3.55 2.86
C ALA A 45 -0.61 3.97 3.03
N LYS A 46 -1.51 3.41 2.21
CA LYS A 46 -2.95 3.68 2.30
C LYS A 46 -3.58 3.24 3.63
N ILE A 47 -3.17 2.10 4.19
CA ILE A 47 -3.63 1.60 5.51
C ILE A 47 -3.14 2.51 6.65
N LEU A 48 -1.86 2.92 6.59
CA LEU A 48 -1.25 3.75 7.62
C LEU A 48 -1.76 5.20 7.57
N ALA A 49 -2.02 5.73 6.37
CA ALA A 49 -2.67 7.02 6.17
C ALA A 49 -4.15 7.03 6.58
N GLY A 50 -4.77 5.86 6.70
CA GLY A 50 -6.19 5.71 7.07
C GLY A 50 -7.16 5.82 5.88
N GLU A 51 -6.66 5.90 4.64
CA GLU A 51 -7.48 5.78 3.43
C GLU A 51 -8.16 4.40 3.36
N LEU A 52 -7.43 3.36 3.74
CA LEU A 52 -7.97 2.02 3.93
C LEU A 52 -8.27 1.82 5.43
N THR A 53 -9.56 1.85 5.75
CA THR A 53 -10.06 1.75 7.12
C THR A 53 -10.06 0.30 7.59
N SER A 54 -9.93 0.10 8.91
CA SER A 54 -9.98 -1.24 9.49
C SER A 54 -11.28 -1.94 9.11
N HIS A 55 -11.18 -3.22 8.77
CA HIS A 55 -12.26 -4.06 8.25
C HIS A 55 -12.74 -3.73 6.83
N SER A 56 -12.15 -2.74 6.12
CA SER A 56 -12.48 -2.53 4.70
C SER A 56 -12.02 -3.73 3.87
N SER A 57 -12.83 -4.13 2.91
CA SER A 57 -12.44 -5.19 1.97
C SER A 57 -11.34 -4.69 1.01
N LEU A 58 -10.42 -5.58 0.68
CA LEU A 58 -9.48 -5.40 -0.42
C LEU A 58 -10.00 -6.15 -1.65
N PRO A 59 -9.58 -5.74 -2.86
CA PRO A 59 -9.82 -6.54 -4.06
C PRO A 59 -9.28 -7.96 -3.89
N SER A 60 -9.91 -8.93 -4.54
CA SER A 60 -9.36 -10.28 -4.60
C SER A 60 -8.02 -10.28 -5.34
N ILE A 61 -7.16 -11.27 -5.08
CA ILE A 61 -5.88 -11.45 -5.79
C ILE A 61 -6.10 -11.44 -7.31
N ARG A 62 -7.12 -12.16 -7.79
CA ARG A 62 -7.43 -12.25 -9.23
C ARG A 62 -7.94 -10.92 -9.79
N GLN A 63 -8.75 -10.20 -9.03
CA GLN A 63 -9.26 -8.89 -9.43
C GLN A 63 -8.11 -7.89 -9.54
N LEU A 64 -7.29 -7.76 -8.50
CA LEU A 64 -6.16 -6.82 -8.51
C LEU A 64 -5.16 -7.15 -9.63
N ALA A 65 -4.86 -8.44 -9.83
CA ALA A 65 -4.00 -8.89 -10.92
C ALA A 65 -4.55 -8.50 -12.30
N LYS A 66 -5.87 -8.65 -12.50
CA LYS A 66 -6.55 -8.29 -13.76
C LYS A 66 -6.57 -6.78 -13.98
N GLU A 67 -6.92 -6.00 -12.96
CA GLU A 67 -7.03 -4.54 -13.03
C GLU A 67 -5.66 -3.90 -13.30
N GLN A 68 -4.62 -4.38 -12.62
CA GLN A 68 -3.25 -3.86 -12.74
C GLN A 68 -2.44 -4.53 -13.86
N ARG A 69 -3.00 -5.54 -14.55
CA ARG A 69 -2.35 -6.33 -15.62
C ARG A 69 -1.03 -6.98 -15.19
N ILE A 70 -0.98 -7.50 -13.97
CA ILE A 70 0.20 -8.15 -13.39
C ILE A 70 -0.08 -9.62 -13.08
N SER A 71 0.99 -10.41 -12.85
CA SER A 71 0.85 -11.82 -12.50
C SER A 71 0.10 -12.02 -11.18
N VAL A 72 -0.81 -13.00 -11.17
CA VAL A 72 -1.55 -13.47 -9.98
C VAL A 72 -0.58 -13.83 -8.85
N ILE A 73 0.56 -14.46 -9.16
CA ILE A 73 1.56 -14.88 -8.18
C ILE A 73 2.19 -13.65 -7.50
N THR A 74 2.44 -12.58 -8.25
CA THR A 74 3.01 -11.33 -7.71
C THR A 74 2.06 -10.71 -6.68
N VAL A 75 0.77 -10.62 -7.02
CA VAL A 75 -0.25 -10.12 -6.09
C VAL A 75 -0.40 -11.01 -4.87
N GLN A 76 -0.41 -12.33 -5.08
CA GLN A 76 -0.51 -13.30 -3.99
C GLN A 76 0.64 -13.12 -2.98
N ARG A 77 1.89 -13.06 -3.46
CA ARG A 77 3.06 -12.84 -2.60
C ARG A 77 3.02 -11.49 -1.87
N ALA A 78 2.53 -10.45 -2.54
CA ALA A 78 2.34 -9.14 -1.90
C ALA A 78 1.32 -9.22 -0.76
N TYR A 79 0.18 -9.89 -0.97
CA TYR A 79 -0.85 -10.08 0.05
C TYR A 79 -0.36 -10.95 1.21
N GLU A 80 0.38 -12.03 0.92
CA GLU A 80 1.01 -12.87 1.94
C GLU A 80 1.95 -12.05 2.84
N ASN A 81 2.75 -11.16 2.26
CA ASN A 81 3.64 -10.29 3.02
C ASN A 81 2.87 -9.25 3.86
N LEU A 82 1.82 -8.65 3.32
CA LEU A 82 0.93 -7.75 4.08
C LEU A 82 0.22 -8.46 5.24
N MET A 83 -0.13 -9.75 5.08
CA MET A 83 -0.68 -10.58 6.15
C MET A 83 0.37 -10.89 7.23
N GLN A 84 1.61 -11.21 6.85
CA GLN A 84 2.72 -11.42 7.79
C GLN A 84 2.99 -10.16 8.63
N GLN A 85 2.82 -8.98 8.04
CA GLN A 85 2.92 -7.69 8.74
C GLN A 85 1.67 -7.36 9.58
N ASN A 86 0.67 -8.24 9.65
CA ASN A 86 -0.63 -8.02 10.30
C ASN A 86 -1.40 -6.80 9.78
N LEU A 87 -1.10 -6.30 8.57
CA LEU A 87 -1.78 -5.16 7.97
C LEU A 87 -3.13 -5.54 7.36
N ILE A 88 -3.22 -6.76 6.83
CA ILE A 88 -4.44 -7.35 6.29
C ILE A 88 -4.64 -8.76 6.86
N HIS A 89 -5.85 -9.29 6.74
CA HIS A 89 -6.19 -10.67 7.07
C HIS A 89 -7.13 -11.25 6.03
N SER A 90 -7.14 -12.58 5.90
CA SER A 90 -8.08 -13.29 5.03
C SER A 90 -9.25 -13.85 5.84
N ARG A 91 -10.45 -13.81 5.27
CA ARG A 91 -11.63 -14.51 5.80
C ARG A 91 -12.03 -15.57 4.79
N ARG A 92 -12.04 -16.85 5.21
CA ARG A 92 -12.38 -17.98 4.33
C ARG A 92 -13.70 -17.71 3.60
N GLY A 93 -13.66 -17.80 2.27
CA GLY A 93 -14.82 -17.57 1.39
C GLY A 93 -15.30 -16.12 1.28
N LYS A 94 -14.66 -15.16 1.97
CA LYS A 94 -15.09 -13.74 2.01
C LYS A 94 -14.05 -12.75 1.49
N GLY A 95 -12.81 -13.20 1.25
CA GLY A 95 -11.75 -12.36 0.68
C GLY A 95 -10.78 -11.81 1.71
N PHE A 96 -10.19 -10.65 1.40
CA PHE A 96 -9.14 -10.00 2.18
C PHE A 96 -9.65 -8.69 2.79
N PHE A 97 -9.22 -8.38 4.00
CA PHE A 97 -9.70 -7.23 4.77
C PHE A 97 -8.55 -6.57 5.51
N VAL A 98 -8.62 -5.25 5.69
CA VAL A 98 -7.66 -4.50 6.51
C VAL A 98 -7.81 -4.91 7.97
N SER A 99 -6.69 -5.14 8.65
CA SER A 99 -6.69 -5.48 10.07
C SER A 99 -7.13 -4.31 10.96
N ASP A 100 -7.66 -4.64 12.13
CA ASP A 100 -7.90 -3.63 13.17
C ASP A 100 -6.57 -3.25 13.83
N LEU A 101 -6.03 -2.11 13.43
CA LEU A 101 -4.79 -1.56 13.96
C LEU A 101 -5.15 -0.40 14.86
N GLN A 102 -5.00 -0.59 16.18
CA GLN A 102 -5.11 0.52 17.12
C GLN A 102 -4.17 1.66 16.72
N ARG A 103 -4.60 2.91 16.90
CA ARG A 103 -3.85 4.11 16.45
C ARG A 103 -2.39 4.14 16.95
N ASN A 104 -2.13 3.65 18.17
CA ASN A 104 -0.77 3.56 18.71
C ASN A 104 0.08 2.52 17.95
N LYS A 105 -0.48 1.33 17.68
CA LYS A 105 0.19 0.29 16.88
C LYS A 105 0.53 0.76 15.46
N LYS A 106 -0.33 1.57 14.82
CA LYS A 106 -0.02 2.13 13.48
C LYS A 106 1.23 3.00 13.50
N LYS A 107 1.38 3.85 14.52
CA LYS A 107 2.58 4.70 14.68
C LYS A 107 3.80 3.85 14.96
N ASP A 108 3.71 2.89 15.88
CA ASP A 108 4.83 2.02 16.24
C ASP A 108 5.34 1.23 15.02
N MET A 109 4.43 0.67 14.23
CA MET A 109 4.78 -0.05 12.98
C MET A 109 5.41 0.87 11.92
N ALA A 110 5.00 2.14 11.86
CA ALA A 110 5.61 3.12 10.97
C ALA A 110 7.03 3.48 11.42
N PHE A 111 7.25 3.64 12.72
CA PHE A 111 8.58 3.89 13.30
C PHE A 111 9.53 2.73 13.08
N GLU A 112 9.11 1.49 13.35
CA GLU A 112 9.97 0.32 13.15
C GLU A 112 10.39 0.18 11.69
N HIS A 113 9.47 0.35 10.76
CA HIS A 113 9.81 0.28 9.33
C HIS A 113 10.69 1.44 8.88
N LEU A 114 10.49 2.65 9.41
CA LEU A 114 11.39 3.76 9.14
C LEU A 114 12.81 3.42 9.63
N LYS A 115 12.93 2.87 10.83
CA LYS A 115 14.21 2.45 11.42
C LYS A 115 14.90 1.38 10.57
N GLU A 116 14.17 0.34 10.15
CA GLU A 116 14.70 -0.72 9.27
C GLU A 116 15.24 -0.15 7.94
N ASN A 117 14.53 0.82 7.35
CA ASN A 117 14.94 1.42 6.08
C ASN A 117 16.05 2.47 6.22
N LEU A 118 16.20 3.09 7.40
CA LEU A 118 17.27 4.04 7.67
C LEU A 118 18.57 3.36 8.12
N GLN A 119 18.52 2.12 8.62
CA GLN A 119 19.70 1.46 9.17
C GLN A 119 20.87 1.41 8.18
N LYS A 120 20.67 0.86 6.97
CA LYS A 120 21.75 0.75 5.98
C LYS A 120 22.29 2.10 5.50
N PRO A 121 21.44 3.08 5.10
CA PRO A 121 21.92 4.42 4.75
C PRO A 121 22.75 5.08 5.85
N LEU A 122 22.33 4.95 7.12
CA LEU A 122 23.04 5.51 8.26
C LEU A 122 24.38 4.82 8.50
N GLU A 123 24.45 3.48 8.39
CA GLU A 123 25.70 2.72 8.46
C GLU A 123 26.69 3.17 7.37
N SER A 124 26.23 3.39 6.13
CA SER A 124 27.06 3.92 5.05
C SER A 124 27.55 5.34 5.30
N ALA A 125 26.68 6.24 5.75
CA ALA A 125 27.06 7.61 6.07
C ALA A 125 28.15 7.67 7.16
N LEU A 126 28.00 6.85 8.21
CA LEU A 126 29.01 6.74 9.27
C LEU A 126 30.34 6.20 8.74
N ALA A 127 30.31 5.21 7.83
CA ALA A 127 31.52 4.66 7.21
C ALA A 127 32.25 5.66 6.29
N GLU A 128 31.52 6.63 5.74
CA GLU A 128 32.07 7.75 4.96
C GLU A 128 32.59 8.90 5.83
N GLY A 129 32.47 8.78 7.16
CA GLY A 129 33.00 9.74 8.13
C GLY A 129 32.04 10.87 8.49
N LEU A 130 30.77 10.79 8.10
CA LEU A 130 29.76 11.74 8.55
C LEU A 130 29.43 11.48 10.01
N ASP A 131 29.37 12.53 10.81
CA ASP A 131 28.94 12.43 12.20
C ASP A 131 27.40 12.55 12.34
N ALA A 132 26.91 12.44 13.58
CA ALA A 132 25.49 12.51 13.84
C ALA A 132 24.88 13.88 13.46
N GLU A 133 25.65 14.95 13.53
CA GLU A 133 25.20 16.30 13.19
C GLU A 133 25.07 16.45 11.66
N ASP A 134 26.06 15.99 10.90
CA ASP A 134 26.02 15.96 9.43
C ASP A 134 24.81 15.17 8.90
N ILE A 135 24.58 14.00 9.48
CA ILE A 135 23.45 13.13 9.14
C ILE A 135 22.12 13.82 9.45
N MET A 136 21.98 14.43 10.62
CA MET A 136 20.76 15.11 11.04
C MET A 136 20.45 16.32 10.14
N GLN A 137 21.47 17.12 9.83
CA GLN A 137 21.35 18.27 8.93
C GLN A 137 20.92 17.85 7.53
N THR A 138 21.52 16.78 7.00
CA THR A 138 21.16 16.24 5.69
C THR A 138 19.73 15.71 5.66
N PHE A 139 19.32 14.97 6.70
CA PHE A 139 17.96 14.46 6.82
C PHE A 139 16.91 15.58 6.85
N LEU A 140 17.17 16.66 7.59
CA LEU A 140 16.27 17.83 7.65
C LEU A 140 16.13 18.51 6.28
N LYS A 141 17.24 18.70 5.55
CA LYS A 141 17.22 19.28 4.19
C LYS A 141 16.37 18.45 3.23
N VAL A 142 16.56 17.13 3.22
CA VAL A 142 15.78 16.21 2.36
C VAL A 142 14.28 16.27 2.72
N LEU A 143 13.93 16.34 4.01
CA LEU A 143 12.53 16.48 4.42
C LEU A 143 11.88 17.79 3.96
N GLU A 144 12.63 18.89 3.93
CA GLU A 144 12.15 20.17 3.40
C GLU A 144 11.92 20.11 1.89
N GLU A 145 12.77 19.41 1.15
CA GLU A 145 12.63 19.21 -0.30
C GLU A 145 11.39 18.40 -0.66
N ILE A 146 11.06 17.35 0.10
CA ILE A 146 9.90 16.48 -0.16
C ILE A 146 8.56 17.20 0.14
N LYS A 147 8.56 18.20 1.02
CA LYS A 147 7.34 18.95 1.39
C LYS A 147 6.99 20.09 0.42
N LYS A 148 7.90 20.45 -0.49
CA LYS A 148 7.65 21.43 -1.55
C LYS A 148 6.96 20.78 -2.74
#